data_AF-A0A1U7ZR04-F1
#
_entry.id   AF-A0A1U7ZR04-F1
#
_cell.length_a   1.000
_cell.length_b   1.000
_cell.length_c   1.000
_cell.angle_alpha   90.00
_cell.angle_beta   90.00
_cell.angle_gamma   90.00
#
_symmetry.space_group_name_H-M   'P 1'
#
loop_
_entity.id
_entity.type
_entity.pdbx_description
1 polymer ?
#
loop_
_entity_poly.entity_id
_entity_poly.type
_entity_poly.pdbx_seq_one_letter_code
_entity_poly.pdbx_strand_id
1 'polypeptide(L)'
;MFAAMDPRVVFLLLVSFFTPLLSLKVHPAKPAAKITVMGVVYCDICSSNIFSRQSYFLPDVEVHMDCKFNANSQTTSERLSFSVNRTTDRFGVYSLEIPSVDGFECANGPAIESVCQASLIGSSSSSCNVPGLRKTSDQMAIISRQVNLCVYSLGALNYRPRKRNITLCGKYK
;
A
#
# COMPACT_ATOMS: atom_id res chain seq x y z
N MET A 1 -41.68 36.54 52.30
CA MET A 1 -41.19 37.74 51.59
C MET A 1 -40.31 37.28 50.43
N PHE A 2 -40.88 37.15 49.24
CA PHE A 2 -40.09 36.89 48.03
C PHE A 2 -39.73 38.26 47.45
N ALA A 3 -38.45 38.61 47.48
CA ALA A 3 -37.96 39.83 46.86
C ALA A 3 -38.27 39.78 45.36
N ALA A 4 -38.90 40.83 44.85
CA ALA A 4 -39.14 40.99 43.41
C ALA A 4 -37.79 41.15 42.71
N MET A 5 -37.30 40.08 42.08
CA MET A 5 -36.10 40.15 41.23
C MET A 5 -36.39 41.02 40.02
N ASP A 6 -35.52 41.99 39.76
CA ASP A 6 -35.60 42.90 38.63
C ASP A 6 -35.70 42.09 37.31
N PRO A 7 -36.72 42.35 36.47
CA PRO A 7 -36.91 41.62 35.21
C PRO A 7 -35.70 41.71 34.27
N ARG A 8 -34.85 42.74 34.39
CA ARG A 8 -33.57 42.83 33.65
C ARG A 8 -32.53 41.84 34.13
N VAL A 9 -32.50 41.54 35.43
CA VAL A 9 -31.61 40.53 36.02
C VAL A 9 -32.06 39.13 35.61
N VAL A 10 -33.36 38.88 35.59
CA VAL A 10 -33.93 37.61 35.10
C VAL A 10 -33.63 37.41 33.61
N PHE A 11 -33.76 38.47 32.81
CA PHE A 11 -33.45 38.43 31.37
C PHE A 11 -31.96 38.13 31.12
N LEU A 12 -31.04 38.77 31.86
CA LEU A 12 -29.60 38.52 31.73
C LEU A 12 -29.21 37.09 32.13
N LEU A 13 -29.84 36.53 33.17
CA LEU A 13 -29.61 35.14 33.58
C LEU A 13 -30.10 34.15 32.52
N LEU A 14 -31.26 34.40 31.90
CA LEU A 14 -31.76 33.59 30.79
C LEU A 14 -30.83 33.65 29.57
N VAL A 15 -30.36 34.84 29.18
CA VAL A 15 -29.43 34.99 28.04
C VAL A 15 -28.10 34.24 28.28
N SER A 16 -27.62 34.16 29.53
CA SER A 16 -26.44 33.35 29.89
C SER A 16 -26.67 31.84 29.85
N PHE A 17 -27.91 31.39 30.04
CA PHE A 17 -28.28 29.96 30.01
C PHE A 17 -28.54 29.45 28.59
N PHE A 18 -28.81 30.37 27.66
CA PHE A 18 -29.08 30.08 26.24
C PHE A 18 -27.91 30.42 25.31
N THR A 19 -26.71 30.73 25.81
CA THR A 19 -25.53 30.74 24.93
C THR A 19 -25.21 29.29 24.56
N PRO A 20 -25.38 28.88 23.29
CA PRO A 20 -24.84 27.61 22.88
C PRO A 20 -23.33 27.75 23.05
N LEU A 21 -22.74 26.93 23.93
CA LEU A 21 -21.32 26.65 23.90
C LEU A 21 -21.01 26.27 22.45
N LEU A 22 -20.41 27.19 21.70
CA LEU A 22 -19.82 26.92 20.40
C LEU A 22 -18.65 25.97 20.68
N SER A 23 -18.97 24.67 20.82
CA SER A 23 -17.96 23.63 20.77
C SER A 23 -17.35 23.72 19.38
N LEU A 24 -16.19 24.36 19.29
CA LEU A 24 -15.31 24.23 18.15
C LEU A 24 -14.99 22.73 18.07
N LYS A 25 -15.75 22.02 17.23
CA LYS A 25 -15.54 20.60 16.99
C LYS A 25 -14.23 20.52 16.22
N VAL A 26 -13.11 20.48 16.94
CA VAL A 26 -11.81 20.13 16.38
C VAL A 26 -12.02 18.74 15.82
N HIS A 27 -12.23 18.66 14.51
CA HIS A 27 -12.22 17.36 13.84
C HIS A 27 -10.85 16.77 14.16
N PRO A 28 -10.77 15.57 14.75
CA PRO A 28 -9.48 14.92 14.89
C PRO A 28 -8.87 14.88 13.49
N ALA A 29 -7.65 15.42 13.37
CA ALA A 29 -6.91 15.38 12.12
C ALA A 29 -6.90 13.92 11.66
N LYS A 30 -7.39 13.66 10.44
CA LYS A 30 -7.40 12.31 9.89
C LYS A 30 -5.96 11.78 9.92
N PRO A 31 -5.70 10.56 10.42
CA PRO A 31 -4.36 10.02 10.40
C PRO A 31 -3.83 9.98 8.97
N ALA A 32 -2.58 10.39 8.78
CA ALA A 32 -1.94 10.44 7.47
C ALA A 32 -1.96 9.05 6.81
N ALA A 33 -2.25 8.99 5.51
CA ALA A 33 -2.37 7.73 4.80
C ALA A 33 -1.01 7.02 4.70
N LYS A 34 -0.94 5.77 5.13
CA LYS A 34 0.26 4.93 4.96
C LYS A 34 0.04 4.01 3.77
N ILE A 35 0.87 4.15 2.73
CA ILE A 35 0.78 3.34 1.53
C ILE A 35 2.04 2.51 1.39
N THR A 36 1.85 1.21 1.25
CA THR A 36 2.93 0.28 0.99
C THR A 36 2.61 -0.50 -0.26
N VAL A 37 3.52 -0.48 -1.23
CA VAL A 37 3.49 -1.38 -2.39
C VAL A 37 4.54 -2.44 -2.15
N MET A 38 4.16 -3.71 -2.25
CA MET A 38 5.08 -4.82 -2.01
C MET A 38 4.82 -5.99 -2.94
N GLY A 39 5.82 -6.82 -3.14
CA GLY A 39 5.69 -8.10 -3.82
C GLY A 39 6.81 -9.03 -3.43
N VAL A 40 6.79 -10.23 -3.99
CA VAL A 40 7.79 -11.26 -3.70
C VAL A 40 8.47 -11.76 -4.95
N VAL A 41 9.74 -12.12 -4.81
CA VAL A 41 10.49 -12.88 -5.82
C VAL A 41 10.86 -14.24 -5.24
N TYR A 42 10.61 -15.29 -6.01
CA TYR A 42 10.98 -16.65 -5.63
C TYR A 42 11.73 -17.37 -6.74
N CYS A 43 12.45 -18.42 -6.37
CA CYS A 43 13.01 -19.39 -7.28
C CYS A 43 11.96 -20.48 -7.54
N ASP A 44 11.53 -20.59 -8.79
CA ASP A 44 10.75 -21.71 -9.30
C ASP A 44 11.69 -22.82 -9.78
N ILE A 45 12.09 -23.70 -8.85
CA ILE A 45 13.00 -24.83 -9.16
C ILE A 45 12.44 -25.72 -10.28
N CYS A 46 11.12 -25.82 -10.36
CA CYS A 46 10.45 -26.74 -11.26
C CYS A 46 10.06 -26.13 -12.60
N SER A 47 10.35 -24.85 -12.84
CA SER A 47 10.12 -24.16 -14.12
C SER A 47 8.67 -24.26 -14.60
N SER A 48 7.73 -24.19 -13.66
CA SER A 48 6.27 -24.25 -13.85
C SER A 48 5.59 -22.87 -13.87
N ASN A 49 6.33 -21.80 -13.55
CA ASN A 49 5.87 -20.44 -13.28
C ASN A 49 4.82 -20.33 -12.16
N ILE A 50 4.72 -21.34 -11.30
CA ILE A 50 3.80 -21.39 -10.17
C ILE A 50 4.63 -21.61 -8.90
N PHE A 51 4.22 -20.97 -7.81
CA PHE A 51 4.85 -21.22 -6.51
C PHE A 51 4.53 -22.64 -6.05
N SER A 52 5.57 -23.44 -5.79
CA SER A 52 5.47 -24.85 -5.45
C SER A 52 6.15 -25.14 -4.12
N ARG A 53 6.01 -26.37 -3.61
CA ARG A 53 6.70 -26.81 -2.39
C ARG A 53 8.24 -26.76 -2.53
N GLN A 54 8.74 -26.90 -3.76
CA GLN A 54 10.16 -26.84 -4.07
C GLN A 54 10.63 -25.39 -4.28
N SER A 55 9.72 -24.42 -4.34
CA SER A 55 10.07 -23.02 -4.49
C SER A 55 10.61 -22.44 -3.18
N TYR A 56 11.51 -21.46 -3.29
CA TYR A 56 12.03 -20.72 -2.15
C TYR A 56 12.17 -19.24 -2.50
N PHE A 57 12.05 -18.36 -1.53
CA PHE A 57 12.16 -16.91 -1.75
C PHE A 57 13.60 -16.50 -2.05
N LEU A 58 13.77 -15.56 -2.97
CA LEU A 58 15.08 -15.10 -3.43
C LEU A 58 15.45 -13.75 -2.80
N PRO A 59 16.46 -13.71 -1.91
CA PRO A 59 17.01 -12.45 -1.42
C PRO A 59 17.90 -11.77 -2.48
N ASP A 60 18.17 -10.49 -2.27
CA ASP A 60 19.14 -9.71 -3.04
C ASP A 60 18.86 -9.67 -4.57
N VAL A 61 17.58 -9.78 -4.93
CA VAL A 61 17.12 -9.61 -6.32
C VAL A 61 16.78 -8.16 -6.56
N GLU A 62 17.31 -7.60 -7.64
CA GLU A 62 16.98 -6.25 -8.06
C GLU A 62 15.71 -6.25 -8.93
N VAL A 63 14.77 -5.39 -8.53
CA VAL A 63 13.44 -5.25 -9.13
C VAL A 63 13.20 -3.77 -9.42
N HIS A 64 12.76 -3.46 -10.63
CA HIS A 64 12.28 -2.12 -10.99
C HIS A 64 10.79 -2.01 -10.69
N MET A 65 10.40 -1.05 -9.86
CA MET A 65 9.01 -0.72 -9.59
C MET A 65 8.63 0.56 -10.33
N ASP A 66 7.52 0.52 -11.08
CA ASP A 66 6.88 1.69 -11.69
C ASP A 66 5.43 1.77 -11.19
N CYS A 67 5.14 2.80 -10.40
CA CYS A 67 3.85 3.03 -9.78
C CYS A 67 3.31 4.40 -10.15
N LYS A 68 2.04 4.45 -10.55
CA LYS A 68 1.33 5.68 -10.90
C LYS A 68 0.08 5.79 -10.04
N PHE A 69 0.00 6.87 -9.28
CA PHE A 69 -1.14 7.22 -8.46
C PHE A 69 -1.75 8.49 -9.01
N ASN A 70 -3.05 8.50 -9.19
CA ASN A 70 -3.75 9.76 -9.24
C ASN A 70 -3.84 10.26 -7.78
N ALA A 71 -3.94 11.56 -7.56
CA ALA A 71 -4.14 12.22 -6.27
C ALA A 71 -5.22 13.28 -6.52
N ASN A 72 -6.45 12.96 -6.13
CA ASN A 72 -7.58 13.87 -6.32
C ASN A 72 -7.83 14.60 -5.00
N SER A 73 -7.37 15.85 -4.92
CA SER A 73 -7.75 16.80 -3.89
C SER A 73 -9.04 17.52 -4.30
N GLN A 74 -9.69 18.20 -3.35
CA GLN A 74 -10.85 19.06 -3.61
C GLN A 74 -10.56 20.18 -4.64
N THR A 75 -9.29 20.51 -4.87
CA THR A 75 -8.87 21.63 -5.73
C THR A 75 -8.02 21.23 -6.93
N THR A 76 -7.33 20.09 -6.91
CA THR A 76 -6.42 19.64 -7.98
C THR A 76 -6.41 18.12 -8.15
N SER A 77 -6.30 17.67 -9.40
CA SER A 77 -5.98 16.28 -9.76
C SER A 77 -4.51 16.22 -10.14
N GLU A 78 -3.66 15.69 -9.26
CA GLU A 78 -2.23 15.52 -9.52
C GLU A 78 -1.91 14.05 -9.78
N ARG A 79 -0.96 13.76 -10.67
CA ARG A 79 -0.52 12.39 -10.95
C ARG A 79 0.87 12.17 -10.41
N LEU A 80 0.98 11.37 -9.36
CA LEU A 80 2.25 11.01 -8.73
C LEU A 80 2.79 9.75 -9.40
N SER A 81 4.06 9.78 -9.80
CA SER A 81 4.74 8.64 -10.42
C SER A 81 6.01 8.31 -9.65
N PHE A 82 6.16 7.05 -9.26
CA PHE A 82 7.34 6.53 -8.57
C PHE A 82 7.97 5.46 -9.43
N SER A 83 9.19 5.72 -9.91
CA SER A 83 9.99 4.77 -10.68
C SER A 83 11.32 4.57 -9.96
N VAL A 84 11.48 3.41 -9.32
CA VAL A 84 12.61 3.13 -8.42
C VAL A 84 13.05 1.68 -8.52
N ASN A 85 14.35 1.46 -8.35
CA ASN A 85 14.88 0.12 -8.13
C ASN A 85 14.79 -0.23 -6.64
N ARG A 86 14.44 -1.47 -6.36
CA ARG A 86 14.38 -2.07 -5.03
C ARG A 86 15.06 -3.43 -5.05
N THR A 87 15.58 -3.80 -3.89
CA THR A 87 16.22 -5.09 -3.68
C THR A 87 15.36 -5.90 -2.73
N THR A 88 15.18 -7.19 -3.01
CA THR A 88 14.46 -8.08 -2.11
C THR A 88 15.22 -8.32 -0.82
N ASP A 89 14.50 -8.40 0.29
CA ASP A 89 15.04 -8.74 1.60
C ASP A 89 15.31 -10.26 1.73
N ARG A 90 15.72 -10.70 2.94
CA ARG A 90 15.98 -12.11 3.24
C ARG A 90 14.79 -13.06 3.02
N PHE A 91 13.58 -12.53 2.93
CA PHE A 91 12.34 -13.26 2.70
C PHE A 91 11.86 -13.12 1.24
N GLY A 92 12.69 -12.56 0.36
CA GLY A 92 12.37 -12.31 -1.04
C GLY A 92 11.34 -11.21 -1.25
N VAL A 93 11.09 -10.36 -0.25
CA VAL A 93 10.11 -9.28 -0.32
C VAL A 93 10.79 -8.01 -0.80
N TYR A 94 10.25 -7.37 -1.83
CA TYR A 94 10.59 -6.00 -2.21
C TYR A 94 9.44 -5.08 -1.84
N SER A 95 9.74 -3.86 -1.41
CA SER A 95 8.72 -2.90 -0.99
C SER A 95 9.07 -1.45 -1.32
N LEU A 96 8.02 -0.64 -1.46
CA LEU A 96 8.06 0.79 -1.61
C LEU A 96 7.04 1.40 -0.64
N GLU A 97 7.53 2.18 0.31
CA GLU A 97 6.70 3.03 1.15
C GLU A 97 6.55 4.39 0.46
N ILE A 98 5.30 4.85 0.35
CA ILE A 98 5.00 6.14 -0.25
C ILE A 98 4.64 7.09 0.87
N PRO A 99 5.35 8.24 0.99
CA PRO A 99 5.07 9.22 2.03
C PRO A 99 3.66 9.76 1.85
N SER A 100 2.99 10.03 2.97
CA SER A 100 1.68 10.66 2.97
C SER A 100 1.77 12.05 2.34
N VAL A 101 1.01 12.28 1.28
CA VAL A 101 0.78 13.62 0.72
C VAL A 101 -0.60 14.11 1.15
N ASP A 102 -0.73 15.40 1.41
CA ASP A 102 -2.01 16.00 1.80
C ASP A 102 -3.09 15.73 0.73
N GLY A 103 -4.28 15.32 1.16
CA GLY A 103 -5.39 14.97 0.27
C GLY A 103 -5.41 13.50 -0.21
N PHE A 104 -4.47 12.66 0.21
CA PHE A 104 -4.50 11.23 -0.12
C PHE A 104 -5.30 10.42 0.91
N GLU A 105 -6.42 9.83 0.50
CA GLU A 105 -7.24 8.93 1.34
C GLU A 105 -7.28 7.51 0.78
N CYS A 106 -7.02 6.51 1.64
CA CYS A 106 -7.10 5.10 1.26
C CYS A 106 -8.54 4.64 0.96
N ALA A 107 -9.54 5.26 1.60
CA ALA A 107 -10.93 4.81 1.58
C ALA A 107 -11.79 5.44 0.47
N ASN A 108 -11.50 6.70 0.10
CA ASN A 108 -12.27 7.52 -0.84
C ASN A 108 -11.41 8.20 -1.91
N GLY A 109 -10.09 8.00 -1.85
CA GLY A 109 -9.15 8.57 -2.79
C GLY A 109 -8.84 7.62 -3.96
N PRO A 110 -7.98 8.04 -4.88
CA PRO A 110 -7.61 7.40 -6.16
C PRO A 110 -6.97 5.99 -6.08
N ALA A 111 -7.14 5.29 -4.96
CA ALA A 111 -6.84 3.87 -4.80
C ALA A 111 -7.54 2.97 -5.85
N ILE A 112 -8.61 3.46 -6.50
CA ILE A 112 -9.33 2.74 -7.56
C ILE A 112 -8.62 2.88 -8.94
N GLU A 113 -7.68 3.82 -9.12
CA GLU A 113 -6.97 4.07 -10.39
C GLU A 113 -5.44 3.97 -10.25
N SER A 114 -4.95 3.49 -9.11
CA SER A 114 -3.52 3.34 -8.88
C SER A 114 -3.00 2.12 -9.65
N VAL A 115 -1.99 2.31 -10.51
CA VAL A 115 -1.40 1.23 -11.31
C VAL A 115 0.06 1.08 -10.90
N CYS A 116 0.38 -0.02 -10.23
CA CYS A 116 1.75 -0.42 -9.92
C CYS A 116 2.14 -1.67 -10.71
N GLN A 117 3.35 -1.67 -11.23
CA GLN A 117 3.98 -2.83 -11.85
C GLN A 117 5.41 -2.97 -11.35
N ALA A 118 5.89 -4.21 -11.32
CA ALA A 118 7.28 -4.50 -11.04
C ALA A 118 7.88 -5.40 -12.12
N SER A 119 9.19 -5.27 -12.33
CA SER A 119 9.92 -6.08 -13.30
C SER A 119 11.30 -6.49 -12.80
N LEU A 120 11.71 -7.71 -13.13
CA LEU A 120 13.02 -8.24 -12.77
C LEU A 120 14.14 -7.52 -13.53
N ILE A 121 15.16 -7.07 -12.81
CA ILE A 121 16.40 -6.52 -13.39
C ILE A 121 17.48 -7.59 -13.39
N GLY A 122 17.81 -8.13 -12.22
CA GLY A 122 18.90 -9.07 -12.04
C GLY A 122 18.80 -9.85 -10.73
N SER A 123 19.43 -11.02 -10.71
CA SER A 123 19.58 -11.84 -9.51
C SER A 123 21.05 -12.14 -9.25
N SER A 124 21.46 -12.06 -7.99
CA SER A 124 22.77 -12.48 -7.49
C SER A 124 22.92 -14.01 -7.41
N SER A 125 21.81 -14.77 -7.48
CA SER A 125 21.82 -16.23 -7.35
C SER A 125 22.40 -16.91 -8.59
N SER A 126 23.54 -17.59 -8.47
CA SER A 126 24.12 -18.36 -9.57
C SER A 126 23.29 -19.58 -9.96
N SER A 127 22.53 -20.15 -9.02
CA SER A 127 21.74 -21.38 -9.21
C SER A 127 20.32 -21.11 -9.73
N CYS A 128 19.81 -19.90 -9.57
CA CYS A 128 18.45 -19.51 -9.95
C CYS A 128 18.42 -18.09 -10.55
N ASN A 129 18.96 -17.96 -11.76
CA ASN A 129 19.14 -16.68 -12.47
C ASN A 129 18.49 -16.59 -13.84
N VAL A 130 17.74 -17.60 -14.29
CA VAL A 130 17.00 -17.49 -15.55
C VAL A 130 15.64 -16.88 -15.25
N PRO A 131 15.27 -15.70 -15.79
CA PRO A 131 13.98 -15.10 -15.48
C PRO A 131 12.83 -15.97 -16.02
N GLY A 132 11.82 -16.25 -15.18
CA GLY A 132 10.55 -16.86 -15.58
C GLY A 132 9.48 -15.77 -15.75
N LEU A 133 8.70 -15.49 -14.71
CA LEU A 133 7.79 -14.35 -14.65
C LEU A 133 8.58 -13.05 -14.44
N ARG A 134 8.80 -12.32 -15.53
CA ARG A 134 9.63 -11.10 -15.56
C ARG A 134 8.93 -9.83 -15.14
N LYS A 135 7.61 -9.76 -15.32
CA LYS A 135 6.77 -8.61 -15.02
C LYS A 135 5.52 -9.06 -14.29
N THR A 136 5.03 -8.23 -13.39
CA THR A 136 3.81 -8.49 -12.63
C THR A 136 2.60 -8.42 -13.56
N SER A 137 1.71 -9.40 -13.50
CA SER A 137 0.45 -9.40 -14.26
C SER A 137 -0.64 -8.60 -13.55
N ASP A 138 -0.72 -8.72 -12.23
CA ASP A 138 -1.84 -8.26 -11.43
C ASP A 138 -1.37 -7.55 -10.15
N GLN A 139 -2.28 -6.78 -9.57
CA GLN A 139 -2.13 -6.14 -8.27
C GLN A 139 -3.40 -6.36 -7.44
N MET A 140 -3.23 -6.52 -6.13
CA MET A 140 -4.32 -6.64 -5.17
C MET A 140 -4.15 -5.58 -4.08
N ALA A 141 -5.24 -4.93 -3.68
CA ALA A 141 -5.22 -3.91 -2.63
C ALA A 141 -5.91 -4.39 -1.36
N ILE A 142 -5.28 -4.16 -0.21
CA ILE A 142 -5.84 -4.35 1.13
C ILE A 142 -5.95 -2.95 1.76
N ILE A 143 -7.17 -2.55 2.13
CA ILE A 143 -7.48 -1.18 2.55
C ILE A 143 -8.11 -1.21 3.95
N SER A 144 -7.51 -0.52 4.91
CA SER A 144 -8.08 -0.30 6.24
C SER A 144 -8.44 1.16 6.46
N ARG A 145 -9.73 1.43 6.61
CA ARG A 145 -10.28 2.79 6.78
C ARG A 145 -10.06 3.35 8.18
N GLN A 146 -10.05 2.49 9.20
CA GLN A 146 -9.93 2.90 10.60
C GLN A 146 -8.56 3.52 10.90
N VAL A 147 -7.51 3.00 10.26
CA VAL A 147 -6.11 3.45 10.46
C VAL A 147 -5.50 4.08 9.21
N ASN A 148 -6.32 4.37 8.19
CA ASN A 148 -5.91 4.94 6.90
C ASN A 148 -4.69 4.24 6.27
N LEU A 149 -4.74 2.91 6.18
CA LEU A 149 -3.66 2.05 5.66
C LEU A 149 -4.05 1.44 4.31
N CYS A 150 -3.16 1.56 3.32
CA CYS A 150 -3.25 0.93 2.01
C CYS A 150 -2.06 0.00 1.81
N VAL A 151 -2.32 -1.26 1.53
CA VAL A 151 -1.27 -2.21 1.14
C VAL A 151 -1.60 -2.77 -0.23
N TYR A 152 -0.75 -2.47 -1.22
CA TYR A 152 -0.84 -3.01 -2.57
C TYR A 152 0.15 -4.17 -2.71
N SER A 153 -0.39 -5.37 -2.90
CA SER A 153 0.39 -6.57 -3.19
C SER A 153 0.45 -6.78 -4.69
N LEU A 154 1.66 -6.85 -5.25
CA LEU A 154 1.89 -7.19 -6.65
C LEU A 154 2.00 -8.70 -6.84
N GLY A 155 1.64 -9.17 -8.03
CA GLY A 155 1.84 -10.56 -8.44
C GLY A 155 3.31 -11.00 -8.26
N ALA A 156 3.51 -12.26 -7.87
CA ALA A 156 4.85 -12.75 -7.60
C ALA A 156 5.67 -12.88 -8.90
N LEU A 157 6.94 -12.47 -8.83
CA LEU A 157 7.92 -12.66 -9.91
C LEU A 157 8.78 -13.89 -9.60
N ASN A 158 9.41 -14.46 -10.62
CA ASN A 158 10.32 -15.58 -10.37
C ASN A 158 11.51 -15.67 -11.31
N TYR A 159 12.55 -16.30 -10.76
CA TYR A 159 13.63 -16.90 -11.53
C TYR A 159 13.49 -18.42 -11.49
N ARG A 160 14.22 -19.10 -12.36
CA ARG A 160 14.33 -20.56 -12.38
C ARG A 160 15.78 -20.99 -12.65
N PRO A 161 16.15 -22.22 -12.30
CA PRO A 161 17.42 -22.80 -12.68
C PRO A 161 17.53 -22.97 -14.20
N ARG A 162 18.76 -22.97 -14.75
CA ARG A 162 19.02 -23.28 -16.17
C ARG A 162 18.57 -24.67 -16.57
N LYS A 163 18.64 -25.63 -15.65
CA LYS A 163 18.24 -27.02 -15.86
C LYS A 163 17.24 -27.43 -14.79
N ARG A 164 16.07 -27.94 -15.22
CA ARG A 164 15.05 -28.48 -14.33
C ARG A 164 15.53 -29.79 -13.70
N ASN A 165 15.39 -29.92 -12.39
CA ASN A 165 15.72 -31.16 -11.69
C ASN A 165 14.54 -32.14 -11.78
N ILE A 166 14.63 -33.11 -12.71
CA ILE A 166 13.56 -34.09 -12.95
C ILE A 166 13.31 -35.04 -11.77
N THR A 167 14.33 -35.30 -10.95
CA THR A 167 14.22 -36.16 -9.77
C THR A 167 13.40 -35.47 -8.68
N LEU A 168 13.60 -34.15 -8.52
CA LEU A 168 12.90 -33.34 -7.53
C LEU A 168 11.49 -32.93 -8.00
N CYS A 169 11.34 -32.61 -9.28
CA CYS A 169 10.12 -32.01 -9.84
C CYS A 169 9.22 -33.00 -10.60
N GLY A 170 9.66 -34.24 -10.76
CA GLY A 170 9.00 -35.23 -11.61
C GLY A 170 9.12 -34.93 -13.11
N LYS A 171 8.74 -35.91 -13.93
CA LYS A 171 8.56 -35.70 -15.38
C LYS A 171 7.33 -34.83 -15.63
N TYR A 172 7.31 -34.07 -16.73
CA TYR A 172 6.06 -33.46 -17.19
C TYR A 172 5.04 -34.59 -17.44
N LYS A 173 3.82 -34.44 -16.91
CA LYS A 173 2.68 -35.25 -17.35
C LYS A 173 2.14 -34.65 -18.64
#